data_AF-A0A2M7RP67-F1
#
_entry.id   AF-A0A2M7RP67-F1
#
_cell.length_a   1.000
_cell.length_b   1.000
_cell.length_c   1.000
_cell.angle_alpha   90.00
_cell.angle_beta   90.00
_cell.angle_gamma   90.00
#
_symmetry.space_group_name_H-M   'P 1'
#
loop_
_entity.id
_entity.type
_entity.pdbx_description
1 polymer ?
#
loop_
_entity_poly.entity_id
_entity_poly.type
_entity_poly.pdbx_seq_one_letter_code
_entity_poly.pdbx_strand_id
1 'polypeptide(L)'
;MNFKKIGLTAFNTLIMAGLVAPIFIFAQTQIKDIPIRNQIQKGFCARFSELSLKVDQRIADRVAKLETKKNERMNNLENRRDKRDNRRIENRNKWNANRQEQYARLEARAITDAQKQAVAAFKLTTDNAITARQTAVNAAITVFRQAVDNAISNRKSAVGTAINTFKSSETSAAEKVKTACATEGVDQKAVRETFQQEMKATRDKFQNDRQAIEKLNISTFQESKKAAIDKAIQDFKTTMEKARADFKAAFKAPVATTTPTE
;
A
#
# COMPACT_ATOMS: atom_id res chain seq x y z
N MET A 1 0.60 -12.32 -25.51
CA MET A 1 1.49 -11.22 -25.07
C MET A 1 2.09 -11.62 -23.72
N ASN A 2 3.35 -12.04 -23.74
CA ASN A 2 4.11 -12.48 -22.58
C ASN A 2 4.31 -11.31 -21.62
N PHE A 3 3.52 -11.25 -20.54
CA PHE A 3 3.81 -10.38 -19.40
C PHE A 3 4.99 -10.97 -18.63
N LYS A 4 6.20 -10.71 -19.14
CA LYS A 4 7.45 -10.91 -18.40
C LYS A 4 7.35 -10.12 -17.09
N LYS A 5 7.25 -10.87 -15.99
CA LYS A 5 7.75 -10.61 -14.64
C LYS A 5 8.00 -9.11 -14.34
N ILE A 6 6.94 -8.35 -14.06
CA ILE A 6 7.10 -7.14 -13.24
C ILE A 6 7.19 -7.65 -11.81
N GLY A 7 8.43 -7.74 -11.33
CA GLY A 7 8.79 -8.26 -10.03
C GLY A 7 7.85 -7.76 -8.94
N LEU A 8 7.11 -8.71 -8.38
CA LEU A 8 6.54 -8.61 -7.06
C LEU A 8 7.74 -8.56 -6.11
N THR A 9 8.33 -7.38 -5.92
CA THR A 9 9.32 -7.19 -4.87
C THR A 9 8.59 -7.42 -3.56
N ALA A 10 8.91 -8.57 -2.96
CA ALA A 10 8.54 -9.02 -1.64
C ALA A 10 8.29 -7.86 -0.69
N PHE A 11 7.04 -7.70 -0.26
CA PHE A 11 6.66 -6.84 0.88
C PHE A 11 6.99 -7.53 2.22
N ASN A 12 8.07 -8.32 2.24
CA ASN A 12 8.49 -9.17 3.34
C ASN A 12 10.01 -9.10 3.47
N THR A 13 10.48 -8.10 4.21
CA THR A 13 11.75 -8.10 4.95
C THR A 13 11.65 -6.94 5.95
N LEU A 14 11.43 -7.25 7.22
CA LEU A 14 12.48 -7.42 8.22
C LEU A 14 12.62 -6.12 9.03
N ILE A 15 11.86 -6.01 10.12
CA ILE A 15 12.31 -5.30 11.32
C ILE A 15 12.43 -6.37 12.41
N MET A 16 13.32 -7.33 12.16
CA MET A 16 13.96 -8.16 13.18
C MET A 16 15.34 -7.54 13.39
N ALA A 17 15.49 -6.74 14.45
CA ALA A 17 16.77 -6.49 15.13
C ALA A 17 16.54 -5.47 16.25
N GLY A 18 16.88 -5.85 17.48
CA GLY A 18 17.14 -4.89 18.56
C GLY A 18 16.21 -4.91 19.78
N LEU A 19 15.70 -6.07 20.21
CA LEU A 19 15.23 -6.27 21.60
C LEU A 19 15.81 -7.57 22.17
N VAL A 20 17.14 -7.67 22.14
CA VAL A 20 17.87 -8.45 23.15
C VAL A 20 18.88 -7.48 23.75
N ALA A 21 18.47 -6.80 24.82
CA ALA A 21 19.43 -6.18 25.73
C ALA A 21 19.92 -7.28 26.69
N PRO A 22 21.21 -7.30 27.04
CA PRO A 22 21.86 -8.40 27.73
C PRO A 22 21.26 -8.61 29.12
N ILE A 23 20.95 -9.86 29.44
CA ILE A 23 20.72 -10.32 30.80
C ILE A 23 22.08 -10.20 31.51
N PHE A 24 22.27 -9.15 32.30
CA PHE A 24 23.38 -9.09 33.24
C PHE A 24 23.13 -10.13 34.33
N ILE A 25 23.73 -11.31 34.19
CA ILE A 25 23.94 -12.24 35.29
C ILE A 25 25.02 -11.60 36.17
N PHE A 26 24.62 -10.95 37.25
CA PHE A 26 25.56 -10.58 38.32
C PHE A 26 25.84 -11.83 39.15
N ALA A 27 26.97 -12.47 38.89
CA ALA A 27 27.55 -13.45 39.79
C ALA A 27 27.91 -12.77 41.12
N GLN A 28 27.47 -13.35 42.24
CA GLN A 28 27.92 -12.98 43.58
C GLN A 28 29.38 -13.44 43.75
N THR A 29 30.33 -12.53 43.58
CA THR A 29 31.68 -12.69 44.15
C THR A 29 31.80 -11.75 45.32
N GLN A 30 31.88 -12.34 46.52
CA GLN A 30 32.24 -11.62 47.75
C GLN A 30 33.64 -11.01 47.57
N ILE A 31 33.71 -9.68 47.68
CA ILE A 31 34.98 -8.97 47.87
C ILE A 31 34.82 -8.11 49.12
N LYS A 32 35.65 -8.43 50.12
CA LYS A 32 35.89 -7.69 51.35
C LYS A 32 36.41 -6.27 51.02
N ASP A 33 35.84 -5.30 51.73
CA ASP A 33 36.42 -4.02 52.16
C ASP A 33 37.21 -3.17 51.14
N ILE A 34 36.52 -2.15 50.58
CA ILE A 34 37.15 -0.97 49.98
C ILE A 34 36.37 0.28 50.47
N PRO A 35 37.06 1.37 50.88
CA PRO A 35 36.45 2.50 51.57
C PRO A 35 35.51 3.32 50.68
N ILE A 36 34.48 3.82 51.33
CA ILE A 36 33.31 4.55 50.83
C ILE A 36 33.74 5.75 49.96
N ARG A 37 33.60 5.60 48.64
CA ARG A 37 33.47 6.76 47.74
C ARG A 37 32.04 7.27 47.89
N ASN A 38 31.88 8.38 48.62
CA ASN A 38 30.65 9.16 48.75
C ASN A 38 30.22 9.78 47.40
N GLN A 39 29.83 8.94 46.44
CA GLN A 39 28.73 9.26 45.55
C GLN A 39 27.55 8.50 46.12
N ILE A 40 26.69 9.19 46.88
CA ILE A 40 25.38 8.68 47.25
C ILE A 40 24.73 8.23 45.95
N GLN A 41 24.73 6.92 45.66
CA GLN A 41 24.00 6.38 44.54
C GLN A 41 22.53 6.67 44.84
N LYS A 42 22.01 7.75 44.24
CA LYS A 42 20.60 8.10 44.32
C LYS A 42 19.79 6.83 44.05
N GLY A 43 18.97 6.44 45.02
CA GLY A 43 18.11 5.25 44.93
C GLY A 43 17.17 5.30 43.72
N PHE A 44 16.51 4.19 43.41
CA PHE A 44 15.67 4.08 42.20
C PHE A 44 14.63 5.20 42.11
N CYS A 45 13.93 5.49 43.22
CA CYS A 45 12.92 6.54 43.30
C CYS A 45 13.48 7.94 43.00
N ALA A 46 14.69 8.26 43.48
CA ALA A 46 15.33 9.54 43.24
C ALA A 46 15.81 9.74 41.80
N ARG A 47 15.89 8.67 41.00
CA ARG A 47 16.30 8.68 39.58
C ARG A 47 15.14 8.44 38.62
N PHE A 48 13.95 8.14 39.14
CA PHE A 48 12.84 7.67 38.31
C PHE A 48 12.33 8.74 37.34
N SER A 49 12.26 10.00 37.77
CA SER A 49 11.83 11.12 36.92
C SER A 49 12.71 11.27 35.68
N GLU A 50 14.03 11.25 35.84
CA GLU A 50 14.97 11.30 34.73
C GLU A 50 14.89 10.06 33.82
N LEU A 51 14.68 8.89 34.42
CA LEU A 51 14.50 7.64 33.67
C LEU A 51 13.22 7.67 32.82
N SER A 52 12.10 8.11 33.40
CA SER A 52 10.80 8.24 32.73
C SER A 52 10.92 9.17 31.52
N LEU A 53 11.51 10.36 31.70
CA LEU A 53 11.73 11.31 30.59
C LEU A 53 12.56 10.71 29.45
N LYS A 54 13.60 9.93 29.77
CA LYS A 54 14.42 9.23 28.76
C LYS A 54 13.63 8.15 28.02
N VAL A 55 12.69 7.49 28.69
CA VAL A 55 11.79 6.51 28.07
C VAL A 55 10.81 7.22 27.14
N ASP A 56 10.16 8.29 27.61
CA ASP A 56 9.24 9.12 26.83
C ASP A 56 9.89 9.65 25.55
N GLN A 57 11.09 10.23 25.68
CA GLN A 57 11.84 10.76 24.53
C GLN A 57 12.15 9.66 23.50
N ARG A 58 12.60 8.48 23.96
CA ARG A 58 12.86 7.34 23.06
C ARG A 58 11.60 6.85 22.36
N ILE A 59 10.45 6.88 23.02
CA ILE A 59 9.17 6.52 22.42
C ILE A 59 8.79 7.57 21.37
N ALA A 60 8.88 8.86 21.70
CA ALA A 60 8.60 9.96 20.78
C ALA A 60 9.47 9.88 19.52
N ASP A 61 10.79 9.70 19.67
CA ASP A 61 11.72 9.57 18.55
C ASP A 61 11.38 8.39 17.63
N ARG A 62 10.99 7.25 18.22
CA ARG A 62 10.60 6.05 17.46
C ARG A 62 9.29 6.26 16.71
N VAL A 63 8.31 6.93 17.32
CA VAL A 63 7.05 7.28 16.66
C VAL A 63 7.29 8.26 15.52
N ALA A 64 8.13 9.29 15.72
CA ALA A 64 8.49 10.23 14.67
C ALA A 64 9.15 9.52 13.47
N LYS A 65 10.12 8.63 13.71
CA LYS A 65 10.75 7.83 12.65
C LYS A 65 9.75 6.96 11.89
N LEU A 66 8.78 6.37 12.59
CA LEU A 66 7.73 5.56 11.98
C LEU A 66 6.84 6.43 11.08
N GLU A 67 6.46 7.61 11.54
CA GLU A 67 5.66 8.58 10.77
C GLU A 67 6.39 9.05 9.51
N THR A 68 7.66 9.40 9.60
CA THR A 68 8.49 9.74 8.43
C THR A 68 8.51 8.60 7.43
N LYS A 69 8.77 7.36 7.87
CA LYS A 69 8.81 6.18 6.99
C LYS A 69 7.46 5.88 6.36
N LYS A 70 6.36 6.13 7.07
CA LYS A 70 5.00 5.99 6.53
C LYS A 70 4.77 7.00 5.41
N ASN A 71 5.11 8.26 5.63
CA ASN A 71 4.93 9.33 4.64
C ASN A 71 5.80 9.10 3.40
N GLU A 72 7.07 8.73 3.56
CA GLU A 72 7.95 8.34 2.45
C GLU A 72 7.33 7.22 1.58
N ARG A 73 6.75 6.20 2.21
CA ARG A 73 6.11 5.08 1.50
C ARG A 73 4.85 5.52 0.76
N MET A 74 4.03 6.39 1.35
CA MET A 74 2.83 6.93 0.72
C MET A 74 3.18 7.78 -0.51
N ASN A 75 4.13 8.71 -0.37
CA ASN A 75 4.59 9.55 -1.48
C ASN A 75 5.16 8.68 -2.63
N ASN A 76 5.93 7.65 -2.30
CA ASN A 76 6.46 6.70 -3.29
C ASN A 76 5.37 5.85 -3.96
N LEU A 77 4.26 5.59 -3.29
CA LEU A 77 3.12 4.88 -3.88
C LEU A 77 2.38 5.79 -4.88
N GLU A 78 2.09 7.02 -4.46
CA GLU A 78 1.43 8.05 -5.27
C GLU A 78 2.23 8.37 -6.53
N ASN A 79 3.52 8.70 -6.40
CA ASN A 79 4.43 8.92 -7.52
C ASN A 79 4.45 7.75 -8.52
N ARG A 80 4.35 6.50 -8.02
CA ARG A 80 4.30 5.30 -8.89
C ARG A 80 2.94 5.10 -9.55
N ARG A 81 1.85 5.62 -8.98
CA ARG A 81 0.53 5.63 -9.62
C ARG A 81 0.50 6.68 -10.73
N ASP A 82 1.00 7.87 -10.46
CA ASP A 82 0.99 8.98 -11.43
C ASP A 82 1.83 8.67 -12.66
N LYS A 83 3.06 8.18 -12.47
CA LYS A 83 3.90 7.72 -13.59
C LYS A 83 3.22 6.67 -14.46
N ARG A 84 2.44 5.77 -13.85
CA ARG A 84 1.71 4.72 -14.59
C ARG A 84 0.48 5.28 -15.33
N ASP A 85 -0.18 6.28 -14.76
CA ASP A 85 -1.34 6.91 -15.39
C ASP A 85 -0.90 7.81 -16.54
N ASN A 86 0.15 8.62 -16.36
CA ASN A 86 0.75 9.43 -17.41
C ASN A 86 1.17 8.58 -18.60
N ARG A 87 1.92 7.49 -18.37
CA ARG A 87 2.29 6.54 -19.42
C ARG A 87 1.07 5.92 -20.12
N ARG A 88 -0.04 5.69 -19.40
CA ARG A 88 -1.27 5.18 -20.02
C ARG A 88 -1.91 6.23 -20.91
N ILE A 89 -1.99 7.48 -20.46
CA ILE A 89 -2.54 8.60 -21.22
C ILE A 89 -1.73 8.84 -22.50
N GLU A 90 -0.41 8.92 -22.39
CA GLU A 90 0.51 9.05 -23.54
C GLU A 90 0.29 7.94 -24.57
N ASN A 91 0.24 6.68 -24.11
CA ASN A 91 -0.01 5.55 -25.00
C ASN A 91 -1.39 5.65 -25.66
N ARG A 92 -2.45 6.04 -24.92
CA ARG A 92 -3.79 6.22 -25.48
C ARG A 92 -3.79 7.29 -26.57
N ASN A 93 -3.10 8.41 -26.34
CA ASN A 93 -2.99 9.49 -27.32
C ASN A 93 -2.28 9.01 -28.60
N LYS A 94 -1.17 8.27 -28.46
CA LYS A 94 -0.47 7.67 -29.60
C LYS A 94 -1.36 6.71 -30.39
N TRP A 95 -2.09 5.82 -29.70
CA TRP A 95 -3.01 4.88 -30.33
C TRP A 95 -4.19 5.59 -31.00
N ASN A 96 -4.67 6.69 -30.43
CA ASN A 96 -5.73 7.51 -31.02
C ASN A 96 -5.24 8.20 -32.30
N ALA A 97 -4.07 8.84 -32.26
CA ALA A 97 -3.47 9.49 -33.45
C ALA A 97 -3.28 8.49 -34.60
N ASN A 98 -2.65 7.34 -34.32
CA ASN A 98 -2.45 6.29 -35.32
C ASN A 98 -3.78 5.79 -35.89
N ARG A 99 -4.83 5.68 -35.05
CA ARG A 99 -6.14 5.22 -35.50
C ARG A 99 -6.83 6.22 -36.42
N GLN A 100 -6.75 7.52 -36.12
CA GLN A 100 -7.30 8.56 -36.99
C GLN A 100 -6.62 8.53 -38.37
N GLU A 101 -5.31 8.31 -38.42
CA GLU A 101 -4.60 8.13 -39.69
C GLU A 101 -5.10 6.89 -40.47
N GLN A 102 -5.33 5.76 -39.79
CA GLN A 102 -5.90 4.57 -40.43
C GLN A 102 -7.32 4.81 -40.94
N TYR A 103 -8.15 5.54 -40.18
CA TYR A 103 -9.50 5.89 -40.62
C TYR A 103 -9.47 6.73 -41.90
N ALA A 104 -8.62 7.75 -41.97
CA ALA A 104 -8.45 8.55 -43.19
C ALA A 104 -8.04 7.70 -44.40
N ARG A 105 -7.16 6.72 -44.21
CA ARG A 105 -6.77 5.76 -45.27
C ARG A 105 -7.93 4.86 -45.71
N LEU A 106 -8.82 4.46 -44.80
CA LEU A 106 -9.99 3.67 -45.14
C LEU A 106 -11.03 4.49 -45.89
N GLU A 107 -11.25 5.74 -45.49
CA GLU A 107 -12.15 6.68 -46.17
C GLU A 107 -11.68 6.95 -47.60
N ALA A 108 -10.39 7.20 -47.80
CA ALA A 108 -9.81 7.41 -49.14
C ALA A 108 -9.95 6.19 -50.07
N ARG A 109 -10.12 4.98 -49.52
CA ARG A 109 -10.30 3.74 -50.29
C ARG A 109 -11.77 3.41 -50.56
N ALA A 110 -12.71 4.06 -49.87
CA ALA A 110 -14.12 3.83 -50.04
C ALA A 110 -14.66 4.66 -51.22
N ILE A 111 -14.87 3.99 -52.35
CA ILE A 111 -15.28 4.64 -53.60
C ILE A 111 -16.81 4.73 -53.65
N THR A 112 -17.49 3.62 -53.37
CA THR A 112 -18.95 3.52 -53.43
C THR A 112 -19.61 4.02 -52.16
N ASP A 113 -20.87 4.44 -52.23
CA ASP A 113 -21.62 4.88 -51.04
C ASP A 113 -21.80 3.76 -50.02
N ALA A 114 -21.99 2.52 -50.48
CA ALA A 114 -22.01 1.34 -49.62
C ALA A 114 -20.69 1.14 -48.85
N GLN A 115 -19.53 1.32 -49.51
CA GLN A 115 -18.23 1.26 -48.86
C GLN A 115 -18.03 2.41 -47.86
N LYS A 116 -18.46 3.63 -48.19
CA LYS A 116 -18.36 4.81 -47.30
C LYS A 116 -19.21 4.61 -46.04
N GLN A 117 -20.45 4.11 -46.20
CA GLN A 117 -21.32 3.74 -45.08
C GLN A 117 -20.68 2.66 -44.20
N ALA A 118 -20.08 1.63 -44.79
CA ALA A 118 -19.38 0.58 -44.06
C ALA A 118 -18.16 1.12 -43.28
N VAL A 119 -17.38 2.05 -43.86
CA VAL A 119 -16.29 2.73 -43.14
C VAL A 119 -16.84 3.52 -41.95
N ALA A 120 -17.91 4.30 -42.13
CA ALA A 120 -18.52 5.06 -41.04
C ALA A 120 -19.00 4.15 -39.90
N ALA A 121 -19.69 3.05 -40.23
CA ALA A 121 -20.15 2.06 -39.26
C ALA A 121 -18.99 1.37 -38.53
N PHE A 122 -17.92 1.02 -39.26
CA PHE A 122 -16.72 0.41 -38.68
C PHE A 122 -15.99 1.36 -37.72
N LYS A 123 -15.84 2.64 -38.09
CA LYS A 123 -15.25 3.69 -37.25
C LYS A 123 -16.03 3.83 -35.95
N LEU A 124 -17.35 4.02 -36.05
CA LEU A 124 -18.23 4.19 -34.90
C LEU A 124 -18.16 2.97 -33.97
N THR A 125 -18.27 1.76 -34.52
CA THR A 125 -18.20 0.52 -33.74
C THR A 125 -16.86 0.38 -33.04
N THR A 126 -15.76 0.69 -33.73
CA THR A 126 -14.41 0.62 -33.18
C THR A 126 -14.20 1.64 -32.05
N ASP A 127 -14.62 2.89 -32.23
CA ASP A 127 -14.48 3.92 -31.21
C ASP A 127 -15.35 3.63 -29.98
N ASN A 128 -16.57 3.12 -30.17
CA ASN A 128 -17.43 2.64 -29.09
C ASN A 128 -16.80 1.47 -28.33
N ALA A 129 -16.26 0.48 -29.04
CA ALA A 129 -15.59 -0.68 -28.43
C ALA A 129 -14.34 -0.26 -27.64
N ILE A 130 -13.54 0.67 -28.17
CA ILE A 130 -12.37 1.21 -27.48
C ILE A 130 -12.80 1.97 -26.22
N THR A 131 -13.81 2.83 -26.32
CA THR A 131 -14.33 3.61 -25.19
C THR A 131 -14.84 2.67 -24.09
N ALA A 132 -15.67 1.68 -24.44
CA ALA A 132 -16.17 0.69 -23.49
C ALA A 132 -15.03 -0.06 -22.78
N ARG A 133 -14.02 -0.53 -23.53
CA ARG A 133 -12.84 -1.18 -22.96
C ARG A 133 -12.07 -0.25 -22.02
N GLN A 134 -11.86 1.01 -22.41
CA GLN A 134 -11.13 1.98 -21.60
C GLN A 134 -11.86 2.28 -20.29
N THR A 135 -13.18 2.46 -20.35
CA THR A 135 -14.05 2.68 -19.18
C THR A 135 -13.99 1.48 -18.23
N ALA A 136 -14.16 0.26 -18.73
CA ALA A 136 -14.10 -0.95 -17.90
C ALA A 136 -12.72 -1.14 -17.24
N VAL A 137 -11.62 -0.94 -17.99
CA VAL A 137 -10.26 -1.03 -17.45
C VAL A 137 -10.00 0.05 -16.41
N ASN A 138 -10.47 1.28 -16.64
CA ASN A 138 -10.33 2.38 -15.68
C ASN A 138 -11.11 2.07 -14.39
N ALA A 139 -12.35 1.59 -14.50
CA ALA A 139 -13.17 1.19 -13.35
C ALA A 139 -12.48 0.09 -12.54
N ALA A 140 -11.97 -0.96 -13.18
CA ALA A 140 -11.23 -2.04 -12.52
C ALA A 140 -9.98 -1.54 -11.76
N ILE A 141 -9.30 -0.54 -12.32
CA ILE A 141 -8.10 0.05 -11.69
C ILE A 141 -8.48 0.95 -10.51
N THR A 142 -9.57 1.71 -10.63
CA THR A 142 -10.11 2.52 -9.52
C THR A 142 -10.53 1.63 -8.35
N VAL A 143 -11.31 0.57 -8.61
CA VAL A 143 -11.73 -0.39 -7.57
C VAL A 143 -10.51 -1.03 -6.89
N PHE A 144 -9.52 -1.46 -7.67
CA PHE A 144 -8.27 -2.00 -7.11
C PHE A 144 -7.54 -1.00 -6.21
N ARG A 145 -7.42 0.27 -6.64
CA ARG A 145 -6.75 1.30 -5.86
C ARG A 145 -7.49 1.58 -4.56
N GLN A 146 -8.80 1.74 -4.61
CA GLN A 146 -9.65 1.94 -3.43
C GLN A 146 -9.51 0.79 -2.44
N ALA A 147 -9.55 -0.47 -2.90
CA ALA A 147 -9.36 -1.63 -2.03
C ALA A 147 -7.98 -1.63 -1.34
N VAL A 148 -6.93 -1.31 -2.09
CA VAL A 148 -5.56 -1.18 -1.54
C VAL A 148 -5.46 -0.03 -0.53
N ASP A 149 -6.04 1.12 -0.84
CA ASP A 149 -6.00 2.30 0.04
C ASP A 149 -6.76 2.05 1.34
N ASN A 150 -7.91 1.39 1.27
CA ASN A 150 -8.67 0.96 2.44
C ASN A 150 -7.86 -0.02 3.29
N ALA A 151 -7.22 -1.02 2.68
CA ALA A 151 -6.37 -1.97 3.42
C ALA A 151 -5.19 -1.26 4.11
N ILE A 152 -4.55 -0.30 3.44
CA ILE A 152 -3.48 0.53 4.02
C ILE A 152 -4.01 1.36 5.19
N SER A 153 -5.18 1.99 5.04
CA SER A 153 -5.82 2.80 6.07
C SER A 153 -6.16 1.97 7.31
N ASN A 154 -6.76 0.79 7.13
CA ASN A 154 -7.08 -0.13 8.22
C ASN A 154 -5.82 -0.54 8.98
N ARG A 155 -4.75 -0.91 8.27
CA ARG A 155 -3.47 -1.25 8.88
C ARG A 155 -2.85 -0.06 9.62
N LYS A 156 -2.92 1.15 9.06
CA LYS A 156 -2.45 2.39 9.70
C LYS A 156 -3.20 2.65 11.01
N SER A 157 -4.52 2.48 11.01
CA SER A 157 -5.35 2.62 12.20
C SER A 157 -4.95 1.60 13.27
N ALA A 158 -4.85 0.32 12.92
CA ALA A 158 -4.45 -0.74 13.87
C ALA A 158 -3.06 -0.51 14.47
N VAL A 159 -2.09 -0.06 13.68
CA VAL A 159 -0.76 0.33 14.18
C VAL A 159 -0.85 1.52 15.13
N GLY A 160 -1.64 2.54 14.79
CA GLY A 160 -1.87 3.71 15.64
C GLY A 160 -2.47 3.33 16.99
N THR A 161 -3.48 2.46 17.00
CA THR A 161 -4.09 1.91 18.21
C THR A 161 -3.06 1.19 19.07
N ALA A 162 -2.26 0.28 18.50
CA ALA A 162 -1.22 -0.43 19.25
C ALA A 162 -0.19 0.51 19.87
N ILE A 163 0.22 1.56 19.15
CA ILE A 163 1.15 2.59 19.68
C ILE A 163 0.51 3.35 20.85
N ASN A 164 -0.76 3.75 20.72
CA ASN A 164 -1.47 4.47 21.77
C ASN A 164 -1.65 3.60 23.02
N THR A 165 -2.03 2.32 22.86
CA THR A 165 -2.12 1.37 23.97
C THR A 165 -0.78 1.18 24.68
N PHE A 166 0.32 1.09 23.93
CA PHE A 166 1.67 1.01 24.51
C PHE A 166 2.02 2.26 25.33
N LYS A 167 1.76 3.47 24.78
CA LYS A 167 1.99 4.74 25.49
C LYS A 167 1.17 4.84 26.77
N SER A 168 -0.13 4.58 26.71
CA SER A 168 -1.00 4.64 27.90
C SER A 168 -0.57 3.64 28.98
N SER A 169 -0.14 2.44 28.59
CA SER A 169 0.36 1.45 29.54
C SER A 169 1.67 1.89 30.22
N GLU A 170 2.57 2.53 29.47
CA GLU A 170 3.81 3.07 29.99
C GLU A 170 3.56 4.24 30.95
N THR A 171 2.69 5.18 30.58
CA THR A 171 2.28 6.29 31.46
C THR A 171 1.67 5.76 32.76
N SER A 172 0.80 4.76 32.68
CA SER A 172 0.20 4.13 33.87
C SER A 172 1.24 3.45 34.77
N ALA A 173 2.20 2.71 34.18
CA ALA A 173 3.30 2.10 34.94
C ALA A 173 4.18 3.18 35.61
N ALA A 174 4.42 4.30 34.93
CA ALA A 174 5.18 5.40 35.50
C ALA A 174 4.45 6.12 36.65
N GLU A 175 3.14 6.30 36.54
CA GLU A 175 2.31 6.84 37.61
C GLU A 175 2.32 5.95 38.86
N LYS A 176 2.19 4.62 38.68
CA LYS A 176 2.28 3.65 39.79
C LYS A 176 3.61 3.75 40.53
N VAL A 177 4.73 3.89 39.80
CA VAL A 177 6.04 4.07 40.43
C VAL A 177 6.12 5.39 41.18
N LYS A 178 5.62 6.50 40.61
CA LYS A 178 5.59 7.80 41.29
C LYS A 178 4.83 7.71 42.61
N THR A 179 3.66 7.08 42.61
CA THR A 179 2.85 6.87 43.82
C THR A 179 3.57 5.99 44.83
N ALA A 180 4.13 4.85 44.43
CA ALA A 180 4.86 3.96 45.33
C ALA A 180 6.11 4.62 45.93
N CYS A 181 6.82 5.42 45.14
CA CYS A 181 8.01 6.15 45.59
C CYS A 181 7.70 7.35 46.51
N ALA A 182 6.44 7.77 46.63
CA ALA A 182 6.03 8.81 47.58
C ALA A 182 5.81 8.26 48.99
N THR A 183 5.76 6.93 49.16
CA THR A 183 5.61 6.27 50.46
C THR A 183 6.94 6.23 51.21
N GLU A 184 6.95 6.72 52.45
CA GLU A 184 8.12 6.63 53.32
C GLU A 184 8.50 5.18 53.63
N GLY A 185 9.80 4.89 53.68
CA GLY A 185 10.30 3.54 53.99
C GLY A 185 10.05 2.48 52.92
N VAL A 186 9.58 2.86 51.71
CA VAL A 186 9.29 1.90 50.65
C VAL A 186 10.51 1.07 50.23
N ASP A 187 10.31 -0.22 49.99
CA ASP A 187 11.31 -1.08 49.38
C ASP A 187 11.52 -0.70 47.90
N GLN A 188 12.53 0.13 47.65
CA GLN A 188 12.86 0.61 46.31
C GLN A 188 13.25 -0.52 45.34
N LYS A 189 13.75 -1.66 45.85
CA LYS A 189 14.06 -2.82 45.02
C LYS A 189 12.76 -3.44 44.51
N ALA A 190 11.79 -3.66 45.39
CA ALA A 190 10.47 -4.14 45.02
C ALA A 190 9.76 -3.20 44.02
N VAL A 191 9.81 -1.87 44.24
CA VAL A 191 9.22 -0.90 43.29
C VAL A 191 9.88 -1.00 41.91
N ARG A 192 11.21 -1.13 41.85
CA ARG A 192 11.94 -1.29 40.59
C ARG A 192 11.57 -2.60 39.89
N GLU A 193 11.50 -3.71 40.61
CA GLU A 193 11.16 -5.02 40.04
C GLU A 193 9.74 -5.03 39.47
N THR A 194 8.78 -4.46 40.18
CA THR A 194 7.41 -4.27 39.70
C THR A 194 7.37 -3.44 38.41
N PHE A 195 8.05 -2.30 38.37
CA PHE A 195 8.14 -1.48 37.15
C PHE A 195 8.74 -2.25 35.96
N GLN A 196 9.80 -3.03 36.20
CA GLN A 196 10.44 -3.83 35.16
C GLN A 196 9.49 -4.91 34.61
N GLN A 197 8.73 -5.57 35.49
CA GLN A 197 7.73 -6.56 35.11
C GLN A 197 6.59 -5.93 34.30
N GLU A 198 6.04 -4.80 34.76
CA GLU A 198 4.99 -4.08 34.02
C GLU A 198 5.48 -3.64 32.63
N MET A 199 6.66 -3.03 32.56
CA MET A 199 7.25 -2.63 31.29
C MET A 199 7.58 -3.80 30.37
N LYS A 200 7.90 -4.98 30.92
CA LYS A 200 8.05 -6.21 30.13
C LYS A 200 6.70 -6.63 29.56
N ALA A 201 5.66 -6.74 30.39
CA ALA A 201 4.31 -7.10 29.96
C ALA A 201 3.77 -6.14 28.89
N THR A 202 3.99 -4.83 29.04
CA THR A 202 3.62 -3.81 28.06
C THR A 202 4.33 -4.01 26.71
N ARG A 203 5.63 -4.35 26.71
CA ARG A 203 6.39 -4.63 25.48
C ARG A 203 5.92 -5.92 24.80
N ASP A 204 5.70 -6.98 25.58
CA ASP A 204 5.22 -8.27 25.09
C ASP A 204 3.82 -8.10 24.47
N LYS A 205 2.94 -7.34 25.12
CA LYS A 205 1.63 -6.98 24.57
C LYS A 205 1.75 -6.21 23.25
N PHE A 206 2.58 -5.18 23.19
CA PHE A 206 2.77 -4.41 21.95
C PHE A 206 3.33 -5.26 20.81
N GLN A 207 4.21 -6.22 21.13
CA GLN A 207 4.71 -7.18 20.14
C GLN A 207 3.58 -8.08 19.63
N ASN A 208 2.75 -8.62 20.52
CA ASN A 208 1.61 -9.46 20.15
C ASN A 208 0.58 -8.68 19.33
N ASP A 209 0.23 -7.48 19.77
CA ASP A 209 -0.67 -6.58 19.03
C ASP A 209 -0.12 -6.37 17.60
N ARG A 210 1.18 -6.07 17.46
CA ARG A 210 1.81 -5.90 16.13
C ARG A 210 1.80 -7.15 15.27
N GLN A 211 1.94 -8.34 15.86
CA GLN A 211 1.89 -9.61 15.14
C GLN A 211 0.47 -9.94 14.69
N ALA A 212 -0.53 -9.57 15.48
CA ALA A 212 -1.94 -9.72 15.17
C ALA A 212 -2.43 -8.77 14.07
N ILE A 213 -1.72 -7.65 13.82
CA ILE A 213 -2.05 -6.75 12.70
C ILE A 213 -1.82 -7.47 11.38
N GLU A 214 -2.93 -7.82 10.73
CA GLU A 214 -2.98 -8.55 9.47
C GLU A 214 -2.03 -7.96 8.42
N LYS A 215 -1.20 -8.82 7.83
CA LYS A 215 -0.28 -8.44 6.76
C LYS A 215 -1.09 -8.00 5.54
N LEU A 216 -0.61 -6.96 4.87
CA LEU A 216 -1.23 -6.54 3.61
C LEU A 216 -1.07 -7.64 2.56
N ASN A 217 -2.16 -8.35 2.28
CA ASN A 217 -2.27 -9.26 1.15
C ASN A 217 -3.14 -8.61 0.07
N ILE A 218 -2.54 -8.35 -1.09
CA ILE A 218 -3.22 -7.69 -2.22
C ILE A 218 -3.54 -8.66 -3.37
N SER A 219 -3.23 -9.94 -3.22
CA SER A 219 -3.37 -10.97 -4.28
C SER A 219 -4.81 -11.06 -4.79
N THR A 220 -5.77 -11.15 -3.89
CA THR A 220 -7.21 -11.18 -4.20
C THR A 220 -7.63 -9.96 -5.02
N PHE A 221 -7.22 -8.75 -4.62
CA PHE A 221 -7.50 -7.52 -5.37
C PHE A 221 -6.84 -7.53 -6.76
N GLN A 222 -5.63 -8.08 -6.87
CA GLN A 222 -4.93 -8.21 -8.15
C GLN A 222 -5.66 -9.17 -9.09
N GLU A 223 -6.16 -10.30 -8.58
CA GLU A 223 -6.94 -11.29 -9.32
C GLU A 223 -8.25 -10.69 -9.80
N SER A 224 -9.02 -10.02 -8.94
CA SER A 224 -10.27 -9.35 -9.34
C SER A 224 -10.03 -8.31 -10.44
N LYS A 225 -8.98 -7.48 -10.30
CA LYS A 225 -8.60 -6.51 -11.34
C LYS A 225 -8.23 -7.22 -12.65
N LYS A 226 -7.45 -8.30 -12.58
CA LYS A 226 -7.04 -9.07 -13.75
C LYS A 226 -8.26 -9.64 -14.47
N ALA A 227 -9.16 -10.30 -13.75
CA ALA A 227 -10.38 -10.86 -14.31
C ALA A 227 -11.23 -9.79 -15.02
N ALA A 228 -11.42 -8.62 -14.39
CA ALA A 228 -12.16 -7.52 -14.99
C ALA A 228 -11.50 -6.97 -16.28
N ILE A 229 -10.17 -6.85 -16.29
CA ILE A 229 -9.41 -6.42 -17.48
C ILE A 229 -9.48 -7.48 -18.59
N ASP A 230 -9.31 -8.76 -18.25
CA ASP A 230 -9.37 -9.86 -19.21
C ASP A 230 -10.76 -9.92 -19.87
N LYS A 231 -11.83 -9.76 -19.09
CA LYS A 231 -13.19 -9.62 -19.61
C LYS A 231 -13.33 -8.43 -20.56
N ALA A 232 -12.87 -7.24 -20.17
CA ALA A 232 -12.94 -6.06 -21.04
C ALA A 232 -12.17 -6.25 -22.37
N ILE A 233 -11.08 -7.02 -22.36
CA ILE A 233 -10.32 -7.38 -23.56
C ILE A 233 -11.11 -8.38 -24.42
N GLN A 234 -11.74 -9.38 -23.81
CA GLN A 234 -12.55 -10.37 -24.52
C GLN A 234 -13.78 -9.73 -25.18
N ASP A 235 -14.49 -8.87 -24.46
CA ASP A 235 -15.63 -8.12 -24.99
C ASP A 235 -15.19 -7.26 -26.20
N PHE A 236 -14.06 -6.56 -26.07
CA PHE A 236 -13.49 -5.79 -27.17
C PHE A 236 -13.16 -6.66 -28.40
N LYS A 237 -12.50 -7.81 -28.20
CA LYS A 237 -12.15 -8.72 -29.32
C LYS A 237 -13.38 -9.18 -30.07
N THR A 238 -14.40 -9.63 -29.34
CA THR A 238 -15.67 -10.10 -29.90
C THR A 238 -16.32 -9.02 -30.77
N THR A 239 -16.41 -7.79 -30.26
CA THR A 239 -16.95 -6.66 -31.02
C THR A 239 -16.13 -6.34 -32.27
N MET A 240 -14.79 -6.38 -32.17
CA MET A 240 -13.92 -6.10 -33.31
C MET A 240 -13.93 -7.19 -34.37
N GLU A 241 -14.09 -8.46 -33.99
CA GLU A 241 -14.22 -9.57 -34.93
C GLU A 241 -15.49 -9.42 -35.77
N LYS A 242 -16.62 -9.12 -35.12
CA LYS A 242 -17.89 -8.81 -35.81
C LYS A 242 -17.75 -7.59 -36.73
N ALA A 243 -17.23 -6.48 -36.21
CA ALA A 243 -17.06 -5.25 -37.00
C ALA A 243 -16.18 -5.46 -38.25
N ARG A 244 -15.11 -6.27 -38.14
CA ARG A 244 -14.25 -6.61 -39.29
C ARG A 244 -14.95 -7.49 -40.31
N ALA A 245 -15.76 -8.46 -39.86
CA ALA A 245 -16.53 -9.32 -40.75
C ALA A 245 -17.53 -8.48 -41.56
N ASP A 246 -18.31 -7.63 -40.89
CA ASP A 246 -19.30 -6.75 -41.50
C ASP A 246 -18.62 -5.76 -42.49
N PHE A 247 -17.50 -5.16 -42.08
CA PHE A 247 -16.70 -4.28 -42.94
C PHE A 247 -16.19 -5.00 -44.20
N LYS A 248 -15.64 -6.22 -44.05
CA LYS A 248 -15.09 -6.99 -45.18
C LYS A 248 -16.18 -7.42 -46.16
N ALA A 249 -17.38 -7.74 -45.66
CA ALA A 249 -18.51 -8.09 -46.51
C ALA A 249 -18.90 -6.93 -47.44
N ALA A 250 -18.96 -5.70 -46.92
CA ALA A 250 -19.30 -4.51 -47.70
C ALA A 250 -18.26 -4.18 -48.80
N PHE A 251 -16.98 -4.49 -48.59
CA PHE A 251 -15.93 -4.28 -49.59
C PHE A 251 -15.85 -5.39 -50.66
N LYS A 252 -16.55 -6.51 -50.46
CA LYS A 252 -16.65 -7.61 -51.43
C LYS A 252 -17.94 -7.57 -52.26
N ALA A 253 -18.91 -6.76 -51.87
CA ALA A 253 -20.16 -6.62 -52.60
C ALA A 253 -19.89 -6.00 -53.99
N PRO A 254 -20.42 -6.60 -55.09
CA PRO A 254 -20.28 -6.02 -56.42
C PRO A 254 -20.94 -4.64 -56.50
N VAL A 255 -20.37 -3.75 -57.31
CA VAL A 255 -20.93 -2.41 -57.58
C VAL A 255 -22.30 -2.63 -58.22
N ALA A 256 -23.37 -2.21 -57.54
CA ALA A 256 -24.69 -2.15 -58.17
C ALA A 256 -24.61 -1.09 -59.27
N THR A 257 -24.53 -1.52 -60.53
CA THR A 257 -24.69 -0.66 -61.69
C THR A 257 -26.12 -0.14 -61.68
N THR A 258 -26.31 1.10 -61.22
CA THR A 258 -27.55 1.85 -61.46
C THR A 258 -27.58 2.21 -62.94
N THR A 259 -28.22 1.37 -63.75
CA THR A 259 -28.60 1.71 -65.12
C THR A 259 -29.55 2.91 -65.06
N PRO A 260 -29.27 4.03 -65.75
CA PRO A 260 -30.23 5.12 -65.85
C PRO A 260 -31.42 4.62 -66.67
N THR A 261 -32.61 4.66 -66.08
CA THR A 261 -33.86 4.63 -66.86
C THR A 261 -33.97 5.95 -67.61
N GLU A 262 -33.80 5.89 -68.93
CA GLU A 262 -34.29 6.91 -69.88
C GLU A 262 -35.82 6.95 -69.92
#